data_AF-A0AA35U4Y0-F1
#
_entry.id   AF-A0AA35U4Y0-F1
#
_cell.length_a   1.000
_cell.length_b   1.000
_cell.length_c   1.000
_cell.angle_alpha   90.00
_cell.angle_beta   90.00
_cell.angle_gamma   90.00
#
_symmetry.space_group_name_H-M   'P 1'
#
loop_
_entity.id
_entity.type
_entity.pdbx_description
1 polymer ?
#
loop_
_entity_poly.entity_id
_entity_poly.type
_entity_poly.pdbx_seq_one_letter_code
_entity_poly.pdbx_strand_id
1 'polypeptide(L)' 'MMAPWGKQLILLGLVLILVGLALSYGAPLLKDYKNPLDFRFKSGNSMVYFPLGSSILISIVLSLLVYLFKK' A
#
# COMPACT_ATOMS: atom_id res chain seq x y z
N MET A 1 -20.40 -29.12 0.02
CA MET A 1 -19.36 -28.56 -0.88
C MET A 1 -19.56 -27.06 -0.94
N MET A 2 -18.79 -26.27 -0.18
CA MET A 2 -18.86 -24.80 -0.27
C MET A 2 -18.23 -24.37 -1.60
N ALA A 3 -18.87 -23.45 -2.32
CA ALA A 3 -18.36 -22.94 -3.60
C ALA A 3 -16.95 -22.35 -3.39
N PRO A 4 -15.88 -22.97 -3.94
CA PRO A 4 -14.49 -22.55 -3.70
C PRO A 4 -14.24 -21.08 -4.06
N TRP A 5 -15.02 -20.59 -5.03
CA TRP A 5 -14.85 -19.30 -5.70
C TRP A 5 -15.50 -18.13 -4.96
N GLY A 6 -16.51 -18.36 -4.11
CA GLY A 6 -17.25 -17.27 -3.45
C GLY A 6 -16.39 -16.43 -2.52
N LYS A 7 -15.53 -17.08 -1.72
CA LYS A 7 -14.58 -16.40 -0.82
C LYS A 7 -13.53 -15.62 -1.61
N GLN A 8 -13.04 -16.18 -2.71
CA GLN A 8 -12.04 -15.55 -3.57
C GLN A 8 -12.58 -14.28 -4.24
N LEU A 9 -13.84 -14.31 -4.70
CA LEU A 9 -14.51 -13.15 -5.30
C LEU A 9 -14.73 -12.01 -4.29
N ILE A 10 -15.18 -12.33 -3.07
CA ILE A 10 -15.38 -11.33 -2.01
C ILE A 10 -14.06 -10.60 -1.70
N LEU A 11 -12.97 -11.36 -1.59
CA LEU A 11 -11.69 -10.78 -1.24
C LEU A 11 -11.03 -10.05 -2.43
N LEU A 12 -11.25 -10.49 -3.67
CA LEU A 12 -10.86 -9.72 -4.85
C LEU A 12 -11.56 -8.35 -4.86
N GLY A 13 -12.86 -8.32 -4.53
CA GLY A 13 -13.63 -7.09 -4.36
C GLY A 13 -13.06 -6.19 -3.25
N LEU A 14 -12.68 -6.76 -2.11
CA LEU A 14 -12.04 -6.02 -1.02
C LEU A 14 -10.72 -5.38 -1.44
N VAL A 15 -9.86 -6.13 -2.15
CA VAL A 15 -8.58 -5.61 -2.67
C VAL A 15 -8.82 -4.46 -3.66
N LEU A 16 -9.79 -4.61 -4.57
CA LEU A 16 -10.15 -3.55 -5.52
C LEU A 16 -10.64 -2.29 -4.82
N ILE A 17 -11.44 -2.41 -3.75
CA ILE A 17 -11.89 -1.27 -2.94
C ILE A 17 -10.69 -0.58 -2.28
N LEU A 18 -9.78 -1.33 -1.66
CA LEU A 18 -8.59 -0.77 -1.02
C LEU A 18 -7.68 -0.05 -2.02
N VAL A 19 -7.46 -0.63 -3.20
CA VAL A 19 -6.69 -0.01 -4.29
C VAL A 19 -7.41 1.24 -4.81
N GLY A 20 -8.73 1.17 -5.02
CA GLY A 20 -9.54 2.32 -5.43
C GLY A 20 -9.46 3.48 -4.44
N LEU A 21 -9.58 3.19 -3.14
CA LEU A 21 -9.41 4.18 -2.08
C LEU A 21 -7.99 4.76 -2.07
N ALA A 22 -6.97 3.92 -2.20
CA ALA A 22 -5.58 4.35 -2.26
C ALA A 22 -5.31 5.25 -3.48
N LEU A 23 -5.92 4.99 -4.64
CA LEU A 23 -5.76 5.83 -5.83
C LEU A 23 -6.57 7.13 -5.75
N SER A 24 -7.82 7.06 -5.26
CA SER A 24 -8.70 8.23 -5.14
C SER A 24 -8.25 9.20 -4.05
N TYR A 25 -7.80 8.71 -2.90
CA TYR A 25 -7.40 9.53 -1.76
C TYR A 25 -5.89 9.64 -1.59
N GLY A 26 -5.09 8.72 -2.14
CA GLY A 26 -3.63 8.79 -2.06
C GLY A 26 -3.03 9.90 -2.92
N ALA A 27 -3.56 10.18 -4.11
CA ALA A 27 -3.01 11.25 -4.96
C ALA A 27 -3.14 12.67 -4.34
N PRO A 28 -4.27 13.05 -3.70
CA PRO A 28 -4.37 14.29 -2.94
C PRO A 28 -3.52 14.30 -1.66
N LEU A 29 -3.47 13.19 -0.92
CA LEU A 29 -2.70 13.09 0.32
C LEU A 29 -1.18 13.18 0.06
N LEU A 30 -0.66 12.53 -0.99
CA LEU A 30 0.77 12.52 -1.34
C LEU A 30 1.34 13.87 -1.79
N LYS A 31 0.49 14.86 -2.10
CA LYS A 31 0.95 16.17 -2.58
C LYS A 31 1.71 16.95 -1.51
N ASP A 32 1.30 16.81 -0.24
CA ASP A 32 1.94 17.45 0.92
C ASP A 32 2.42 16.44 2.00
N TYR A 33 2.15 15.14 1.80
CA TYR A 33 2.57 14.10 2.74
C TYR A 33 4.08 13.84 2.65
N LYS A 34 4.84 14.50 3.51
CA LYS A 34 6.20 14.10 3.85
C LYS A 34 6.10 12.94 4.84
N ASN A 35 6.22 11.71 4.34
CA ASN A 35 6.35 10.57 5.22
C ASN A 35 7.64 10.76 6.05
N PRO A 36 7.59 10.86 7.40
CA PRO A 36 8.76 11.21 8.21
C PRO A 36 9.87 10.14 8.12
N LEU A 37 9.50 8.93 7.71
CA LEU A 37 10.40 7.80 7.46
C LEU A 37 10.94 7.75 6.02
N ASP A 38 10.44 8.56 5.08
CA ASP A 38 10.97 8.61 3.71
C ASP A 38 12.09 9.66 3.67
N PHE A 39 13.34 9.19 3.56
CA PHE A 39 14.50 10.07 3.59
C PHE A 39 14.73 10.69 2.22
N ARG A 40 14.82 12.02 2.20
CA ARG A 40 15.16 12.80 0.99
C ARG A 40 16.46 13.53 1.25
N PHE A 41 17.55 13.02 0.69
CA PHE A 41 18.84 13.71 0.75
C PHE A 41 19.01 14.54 -0.53
N LYS A 42 19.04 15.87 -0.37
CA LYS A 42 19.30 16.79 -1.49
C LYS A 42 20.68 17.42 -1.30
N SER A 43 21.57 17.23 -2.26
CA SER A 43 22.90 17.84 -2.29
C SER A 43 23.12 18.50 -3.64
N GLY A 44 23.09 19.84 -3.66
CA GLY A 44 23.20 20.64 -4.89
C GLY A 44 22.17 20.24 -5.94
N ASN A 45 22.64 19.78 -7.10
CA ASN A 45 21.83 19.34 -8.23
C ASN A 45 21.41 17.85 -8.16
N SER A 46 21.85 17.12 -7.13
CA SER A 46 21.58 15.70 -6.94
C SER A 46 20.56 15.48 -5.83
N MET A 47 19.55 14.65 -6.09
CA MET A 47 18.54 14.26 -5.11
C MET A 47 18.48 12.74 -5.01
N VAL A 48 18.70 12.21 -3.81
CA VAL A 48 18.57 10.78 -3.49
C VAL A 48 17.30 10.59 -2.66
N TYR A 49 16.39 9.76 -3.15
CA TYR A 49 15.13 9.41 -2.50
C TYR A 49 15.22 8.00 -1.91
N PHE A 50 14.94 7.86 -0.62
CA PHE A 50 14.95 6.57 0.07
C PHE A 50 13.59 6.30 0.74
N PRO A 51 12.69 5.54 0.07
CA PRO A 51 11.31 5.31 0.51
C PRO A 51 11.18 4.24 1.58
N LEU A 52 11.80 4.42 2.75
CA LEU A 52 11.73 3.42 3.82
C LEU A 52 10.32 3.26 4.39
N GLY A 53 9.66 4.36 4.74
CA GLY A 53 8.35 4.28 5.35
C GLY A 53 7.28 3.80 4.37
N SER A 54 7.35 4.20 3.10
CA SER A 54 6.51 3.65 2.04
C SER A 54 6.70 2.12 1.88
N SER A 55 7.94 1.63 1.94
CA SER A 55 8.25 0.20 1.85
C SER A 55 7.74 -0.59 3.05
N ILE A 56 7.85 -0.04 4.26
CA ILE A 56 7.31 -0.64 5.49
C ILE A 56 5.78 -0.74 5.41
N LEU A 57 5.13 0.32 4.95
CA LEU A 57 3.67 0.38 4.86
C LEU A 57 3.15 -0.66 3.85
N ILE A 58 3.81 -0.77 2.69
CA ILE A 58 3.56 -1.85 1.72
C ILE A 58 3.76 -3.23 2.35
N SER A 59 4.85 -3.43 3.11
CA SER A 59 5.12 -4.72 3.76
C SER A 59 4.05 -5.11 4.78
N ILE A 60 3.52 -4.15 5.55
CA ILE A 60 2.45 -4.40 6.52
C ILE A 60 1.17 -4.79 5.80
N VAL A 61 0.78 -4.06 4.75
CA VAL A 61 -0.42 -4.38 3.95
C VAL A 61 -0.30 -5.78 3.35
N LEU A 62 0.84 -6.10 2.72
CA LEU A 62 1.07 -7.40 2.11
C LEU A 62 1.05 -8.52 3.16
N SER A 63 1.62 -8.27 4.34
CA SER A 63 1.61 -9.21 5.46
C SER A 63 0.20 -9.44 6.00
N LEU A 64 -0.61 -8.37 6.14
CA LEU A 64 -2.01 -8.46 6.56
C LEU A 64 -2.84 -9.26 5.57
N LEU A 65 -2.64 -9.01 4.27
CA LEU A 65 -3.28 -9.79 3.21
C LEU A 65 -2.93 -11.26 3.36
N VAL A 66 -1.64 -11.60 3.36
CA VAL A 66 -1.18 -12.99 3.52
C VAL A 66 -1.73 -13.63 4.80
N TYR A 67 -1.74 -12.90 5.92
CA TYR A 67 -2.32 -13.38 7.18
C TYR A 67 -3.81 -13.73 7.04
N LEU A 68 -4.58 -12.87 6.36
CA LEU A 68 -6.01 -13.09 6.11
C LEU A 68 -6.28 -14.26 5.16
N PHE A 69 -5.34 -14.57 4.26
CA PHE A 69 -5.42 -15.71 3.34
C PHE A 69 -4.91 -17.03 3.94
N LYS A 70 -3.98 -16.96 4.90
CA LYS A 70 -3.38 -18.15 5.51
C LYS A 70 -4.27 -18.80 6.58
N LYS A 71 -5.41 -18.17 6.92
CA LYS A 71 -6.45 -18.70 7.79
C LYS A 71 -7.77 -18.82 7.02
#